data_AF-A0A7C4HM54-F1
#
_entry.id   AF-A0A7C4HM54-F1
#
_cell.length_a   1.000
_cell.length_b   1.000
_cell.length_c   1.000
_cell.angle_alpha   90.00
_cell.angle_beta   90.00
_cell.angle_gamma   90.00
#
_symmetry.space_group_name_H-M   'P 1'
#
loop_
_entity.id
_entity.type
_entity.pdbx_description
1 polymer ?
#
loop_
_entity_poly.entity_id
_entity_poly.type
_entity_poly.pdbx_seq_one_letter_code
_entity_poly.pdbx_strand_id
1 'polypeptide(L)'
;MMQQIGSRRQQMSTSKIKELENRIKREGLKNIHLKELIGPDGYAKKIVEEAELTRVQLRKLFNEFKSIYQQYQKGANADEIKVKLYQLYPLLQYQVNRNLIKNEEFKDLIFAILDKLDENLEEFRVAMKFLEALIAYIKRD
;
A
#
# COMPACT_ATOMS: atom_id res chain seq x y z
N MET A 1 25.99 33.31 32.27
CA MET A 1 25.20 32.16 32.77
C MET A 1 23.88 32.20 32.02
N MET A 2 23.66 31.29 31.06
CA MET A 2 22.83 30.07 31.24
C MET A 2 21.36 30.44 31.57
N GLN A 3 20.32 30.08 30.80
CA GLN A 3 20.12 28.88 29.99
C GLN A 3 19.04 29.10 28.91
N GLN A 4 19.28 28.47 27.76
CA GLN A 4 18.31 28.19 26.71
C GLN A 4 17.24 27.22 27.24
N ILE A 5 15.96 27.55 27.06
CA ILE A 5 14.91 26.53 27.02
C ILE A 5 14.78 26.11 25.56
N GLY A 6 15.62 25.14 25.17
CA GLY A 6 15.54 24.50 23.87
C GLY A 6 14.19 23.81 23.71
N SER A 7 13.43 24.25 22.72
CA SER A 7 12.25 23.56 22.23
C SER A 7 12.67 22.18 21.69
N ARG A 8 12.63 21.15 22.55
CA ARG A 8 12.63 19.74 22.13
C ARG A 8 11.30 19.43 21.44
N ARG A 9 11.13 19.90 20.20
CA ARG A 9 10.29 19.19 19.23
C ARG A 9 11.06 17.94 18.84
N GLN A 10 10.79 16.84 19.55
CA GLN A 10 10.98 15.51 19.00
C GLN A 10 10.25 15.50 17.66
N GLN A 11 10.98 15.55 16.55
CA GLN A 11 10.45 15.15 15.25
C GLN A 11 10.10 13.67 15.40
N MET A 12 8.83 13.36 15.73
CA MET A 12 8.29 12.04 15.47
C MET A 12 8.40 11.84 13.96
N SER A 13 9.35 11.02 13.53
CA SER A 13 9.40 10.52 12.16
C SER A 13 8.08 9.79 11.91
N THR A 14 7.10 10.47 11.30
CA THR A 14 5.85 9.82 10.89
C THR A 14 6.18 8.73 9.89
N SER A 15 5.71 7.51 10.18
CA SER A 15 5.83 6.32 9.33
C SER A 15 5.51 6.67 7.87
N LYS A 16 6.32 6.19 6.92
CA LYS A 16 6.08 6.45 5.49
C LYS A 16 4.85 5.70 5.00
N ILE A 17 4.52 4.59 5.66
CA ILE A 17 3.28 3.86 5.46
C ILE A 17 2.09 4.76 5.84
N LYS A 18 2.09 5.33 7.06
CA LYS A 18 1.00 6.22 7.53
C LYS A 18 0.90 7.52 6.73
N GLU A 19 2.04 8.08 6.31
CA GLU A 19 2.07 9.25 5.43
C GLU A 19 1.36 8.96 4.09
N LEU A 20 1.69 7.84 3.45
CA LEU A 20 1.06 7.45 2.18
C LEU A 20 -0.41 7.10 2.37
N GLU A 21 -0.76 6.35 3.43
CA GLU A 21 -2.15 6.00 3.76
C GLU A 21 -3.03 7.26 3.84
N ASN A 22 -2.58 8.27 4.58
CA ASN A 22 -3.32 9.53 4.73
C ASN A 22 -3.45 10.30 3.41
N ARG A 23 -2.40 10.30 2.58
CA ARG A 23 -2.47 10.91 1.24
C ARG A 23 -3.48 10.19 0.35
N ILE A 24 -3.43 8.87 0.30
CA ILE A 24 -4.38 8.04 -0.48
C ILE A 24 -5.82 8.30 -0.04
N LYS A 25 -6.09 8.33 1.27
CA LYS A 25 -7.42 8.63 1.81
C LYS A 25 -7.94 9.99 1.35
N ARG A 26 -7.08 11.00 1.27
CA ARG A 26 -7.44 12.38 0.91
C ARG A 26 -7.59 12.58 -0.60
N GLU A 27 -6.63 12.13 -1.39
CA GLU A 27 -6.54 12.50 -2.82
C GLU A 27 -6.62 11.30 -3.78
N GLY A 28 -6.56 10.06 -3.30
CA GLY A 28 -6.51 8.87 -4.17
C GLY A 28 -5.11 8.62 -4.74
N LEU A 29 -4.85 7.39 -5.18
CA LEU A 29 -3.56 6.98 -5.73
C LEU A 29 -3.27 7.67 -7.06
N LYS A 30 -4.29 7.86 -7.90
CA LYS A 30 -4.09 8.43 -9.25
C LYS A 30 -3.59 9.88 -9.25
N ASN A 31 -3.80 10.59 -8.15
CA ASN A 31 -3.40 11.99 -7.98
C ASN A 31 -2.01 12.13 -7.34
N ILE A 32 -1.41 11.04 -6.89
CA ILE A 32 -0.02 11.03 -6.42
C ILE A 32 0.90 10.83 -7.63
N HIS A 33 1.92 11.68 -7.75
CA HIS A 33 2.84 11.59 -8.87
C HIS A 33 3.53 10.23 -8.91
N LEU A 34 3.52 9.56 -10.06
CA LEU A 34 3.99 8.18 -10.18
C LEU A 34 5.44 8.00 -9.70
N LYS A 35 6.33 8.98 -9.98
CA LYS A 35 7.71 8.97 -9.49
C LYS A 35 7.81 8.95 -7.95
N GLU A 36 6.88 9.59 -7.25
CA GLU A 36 6.83 9.56 -5.78
C GLU A 36 6.40 8.18 -5.27
N LEU A 37 5.52 7.48 -5.99
CA LEU A 37 5.08 6.13 -5.62
C LEU A 37 6.17 5.08 -5.86
N ILE A 38 6.74 5.04 -7.06
CA ILE A 38 7.56 3.91 -7.54
C ILE A 38 9.05 4.22 -7.74
N GLY A 39 9.45 5.49 -7.64
CA GLY A 39 10.84 5.90 -7.90
C GLY A 39 11.84 5.31 -6.89
N PRO A 40 13.15 5.40 -7.18
CA PRO A 40 14.21 4.86 -6.31
C PRO A 40 14.22 5.42 -4.89
N ASP A 41 13.66 6.60 -4.67
CA ASP A 41 13.48 7.24 -3.36
C ASP A 41 11.99 7.42 -3.00
N GLY A 42 11.11 6.72 -3.73
CA GLY A 42 9.67 6.78 -3.59
C GLY A 42 9.14 6.00 -2.39
N TYR A 43 7.82 6.05 -2.21
CA TYR A 43 7.13 5.36 -1.12
C TYR A 43 7.34 3.85 -1.18
N ALA A 44 7.33 3.22 -2.36
CA ALA A 44 7.42 1.77 -2.46
C ALA A 44 8.67 1.20 -1.79
N LYS A 45 9.86 1.77 -2.07
CA LYS A 45 11.11 1.34 -1.44
C LYS A 45 11.09 1.54 0.07
N LYS A 46 10.69 2.73 0.53
CA LYS A 46 10.66 3.09 1.96
C LYS A 46 9.69 2.20 2.74
N ILE A 47 8.53 1.90 2.16
CA ILE A 47 7.51 1.03 2.76
C ILE A 47 8.00 -0.41 2.85
N VAL A 48 8.71 -0.92 1.84
CA VAL A 48 9.31 -2.26 1.91
C VAL A 48 10.34 -2.34 3.03
N GLU A 49 11.17 -1.31 3.19
CA GLU A 49 12.17 -1.21 4.26
C GLU A 49 11.52 -1.11 5.65
N GLU A 50 10.43 -0.35 5.78
CA GLU A 50 9.73 -0.12 7.05
C GLU A 50 8.80 -1.27 7.46
N ALA A 51 8.15 -1.93 6.50
CA ALA A 51 7.15 -2.96 6.77
C ALA A 51 7.76 -4.34 7.09
N GLU A 52 9.07 -4.51 6.89
CA GLU A 52 9.82 -5.77 7.08
C GLU A 52 9.11 -6.99 6.44
N LEU A 53 8.47 -6.79 5.29
CA LEU A 53 7.71 -7.83 4.61
C LEU A 53 8.65 -8.81 3.92
N THR A 54 8.24 -10.08 3.89
CA THR A 54 8.92 -11.10 3.09
C THR A 54 8.41 -11.11 1.66
N ARG A 55 9.26 -11.56 0.72
CA ARG A 55 8.89 -11.70 -0.69
C ARG A 55 7.65 -12.56 -0.88
N VAL A 56 7.51 -13.62 -0.09
CA VAL A 56 6.39 -14.56 -0.20
C VAL A 56 5.07 -13.87 0.14
N GLN A 57 5.04 -13.01 1.16
CA GLN A 57 3.84 -12.27 1.56
C GLN A 57 3.42 -11.27 0.47
N LEU A 58 4.35 -10.42 0.01
CA LEU A 58 4.06 -9.45 -1.05
C LEU A 58 3.64 -10.12 -2.36
N ARG A 59 4.28 -11.23 -2.74
CA ARG A 59 3.93 -11.94 -3.97
C ARG A 59 2.53 -12.55 -3.90
N LYS A 60 2.13 -13.10 -2.75
CA LYS A 60 0.76 -13.59 -2.55
C LYS A 60 -0.25 -12.46 -2.74
N LEU A 61 -0.07 -11.35 -2.01
CA LEU A 61 -0.94 -10.19 -2.13
C LEU A 61 -1.03 -9.66 -3.56
N PHE A 62 0.11 -9.44 -4.21
CA PHE A 62 0.16 -8.97 -5.58
C PHE A 62 -0.53 -9.91 -6.56
N ASN A 63 -0.38 -11.22 -6.40
CA ASN A 63 -1.02 -12.17 -7.31
C ASN A 63 -2.55 -12.11 -7.21
N GLU A 64 -3.11 -11.89 -6.02
CA GLU A 64 -4.54 -11.67 -5.84
C GLU A 64 -5.01 -10.41 -6.58
N PHE A 65 -4.35 -9.28 -6.33
CA PHE A 65 -4.63 -8.02 -7.03
C PHE A 65 -4.47 -8.15 -8.55
N LYS A 66 -3.42 -8.82 -9.01
CA LYS A 66 -3.14 -9.06 -10.44
C LYS A 66 -4.23 -9.89 -11.10
N SER A 67 -4.70 -10.94 -10.44
CA SER A 67 -5.79 -11.79 -10.94
C SER A 67 -7.08 -10.99 -11.14
N ILE A 68 -7.42 -10.12 -10.18
CA ILE A 68 -8.59 -9.25 -10.27
C ILE A 68 -8.38 -8.19 -11.36
N TYR A 69 -7.21 -7.57 -11.42
CA TYR A 69 -6.88 -6.56 -12.43
C TYR A 69 -6.95 -7.10 -13.85
N GLN A 70 -6.49 -8.34 -14.07
CA GLN A 70 -6.59 -9.00 -15.38
C GLN A 70 -8.05 -9.19 -15.83
N GLN A 71 -8.96 -9.44 -14.90
CA GLN A 71 -10.39 -9.57 -15.21
C GLN A 71 -11.00 -8.21 -15.53
N TYR A 72 -10.63 -7.18 -14.76
CA TYR A 72 -11.00 -5.80 -15.05
C TYR A 72 -10.55 -5.37 -16.45
N GLN A 73 -9.30 -5.68 -16.82
CA GLN A 73 -8.77 -5.39 -18.17
C GLN A 73 -9.49 -6.15 -19.30
N LYS A 74 -10.07 -7.30 -19.00
CA LYS A 74 -10.87 -8.10 -19.95
C LYS A 74 -12.32 -7.60 -20.08
N GLY A 75 -12.67 -6.50 -19.41
CA GLY A 75 -14.02 -5.93 -19.45
C GLY A 75 -15.04 -6.67 -18.58
N ALA A 76 -14.59 -7.36 -17.52
CA ALA A 76 -15.50 -7.89 -16.51
C ALA A 76 -16.34 -6.76 -15.89
N ASN A 77 -17.54 -7.09 -15.42
CA ASN A 77 -18.45 -6.12 -14.83
C ASN A 77 -17.82 -5.46 -13.58
N ALA A 78 -18.03 -4.15 -13.42
CA ALA A 78 -17.46 -3.38 -12.32
C ALA A 78 -17.87 -3.90 -10.93
N ASP A 79 -19.13 -4.31 -10.76
CA ASP A 79 -19.63 -4.86 -9.50
C ASP A 79 -18.99 -6.21 -9.18
N GLU A 80 -18.76 -7.06 -10.19
CA GLU A 80 -18.02 -8.32 -10.00
C GLU A 80 -16.58 -8.07 -9.55
N ILE A 81 -15.92 -7.04 -10.09
CA ILE A 81 -14.57 -6.64 -9.67
C ILE A 81 -14.58 -6.14 -8.23
N LYS A 82 -15.53 -5.28 -7.86
CA LYS A 82 -15.69 -4.76 -6.50
C LYS A 82 -15.93 -5.88 -5.48
N VAL A 83 -16.79 -6.84 -5.79
CA VAL A 83 -17.02 -8.02 -4.93
C VAL A 83 -15.70 -8.77 -4.66
N LYS A 84 -14.86 -8.94 -5.70
CA LYS A 84 -13.56 -9.60 -5.53
C LYS A 84 -12.57 -8.76 -4.73
N LEU A 85 -12.58 -7.43 -4.89
CA LEU A 85 -11.78 -6.52 -4.06
C LEU A 85 -12.22 -6.59 -2.59
N TYR A 86 -13.52 -6.67 -2.31
CA TYR A 86 -14.03 -6.80 -0.94
C TYR A 86 -13.58 -8.10 -0.27
N GLN A 87 -13.39 -9.19 -1.01
CA GLN A 87 -12.84 -10.44 -0.48
C GLN A 87 -11.39 -10.30 0.01
N LEU A 88 -10.66 -9.27 -0.42
CA LEU A 88 -9.28 -9.04 0.01
C LEU A 88 -9.19 -8.50 1.44
N TYR A 89 -10.19 -7.79 1.96
CA TYR A 89 -10.21 -7.32 3.36
C TYR A 89 -10.11 -8.45 4.38
N PRO A 90 -11.00 -9.47 4.37
CA PRO A 90 -10.90 -10.58 5.32
C PRO A 90 -9.66 -11.45 5.06
N LEU A 91 -9.22 -11.59 3.81
CA LEU A 91 -7.98 -12.31 3.48
C LEU A 91 -6.76 -11.65 4.15
N LEU A 92 -6.65 -10.33 4.04
CA LEU A 92 -5.57 -9.55 4.66
C LEU A 92 -5.62 -9.59 6.18
N GLN A 93 -6.81 -9.41 6.77
CA GLN A 93 -6.98 -9.49 8.22
C GLN A 93 -6.58 -10.87 8.75
N TYR A 94 -6.94 -11.94 8.04
CA TYR A 94 -6.54 -13.29 8.37
C TYR A 94 -5.02 -13.51 8.29
N GLN A 95 -4.34 -12.91 7.31
CA GLN A 95 -2.89 -12.96 7.19
C GLN A 95 -2.18 -12.22 8.33
N VAL A 96 -2.71 -11.08 8.77
CA VAL A 96 -2.21 -10.37 9.96
C VAL A 96 -2.39 -11.21 11.20
N ASN A 97 -3.59 -11.78 11.43
CA ASN A 97 -3.86 -12.64 12.59
C ASN A 97 -2.95 -13.87 12.66
N ARG A 98 -2.44 -14.36 11.51
CA ARG A 98 -1.48 -15.46 11.43
C ARG A 98 -0.02 -15.02 11.57
N ASN A 99 0.25 -13.76 11.91
CA ASN A 99 1.59 -13.15 11.92
C ASN A 99 2.32 -13.27 10.57
N LEU A 100 1.58 -13.41 9.46
CA LEU A 100 2.16 -13.36 8.13
C LEU A 100 2.42 -11.91 7.73
N ILE A 101 1.53 -10.97 8.01
CA ILE A 101 1.84 -9.55 7.87
C ILE A 101 1.98 -9.01 9.30
N LYS A 102 3.22 -8.74 9.72
CA LYS A 102 3.50 -8.28 11.09
C LYS A 102 3.22 -6.80 11.28
N ASN A 103 3.23 -6.02 10.19
CA ASN A 103 3.03 -4.58 10.23
C ASN A 103 1.54 -4.27 9.96
N GLU A 104 0.82 -3.87 11.01
CA GLU A 104 -0.61 -3.48 10.90
C GLU A 104 -0.81 -2.22 10.06
N GLU A 105 0.14 -1.28 10.06
CA GLU A 105 0.06 -0.07 9.23
C GLU A 105 0.10 -0.43 7.74
N PHE A 106 0.87 -1.46 7.36
CA PHE A 106 0.87 -1.93 5.98
C PHE A 106 -0.50 -2.48 5.58
N LYS A 107 -1.16 -3.22 6.47
CA LYS A 107 -2.55 -3.67 6.24
C LYS A 107 -3.47 -2.47 6.04
N ASP A 108 -3.38 -1.46 6.90
CA ASP A 108 -4.21 -0.24 6.80
C ASP A 108 -3.95 0.53 5.50
N LEU A 109 -2.70 0.58 5.02
CA LEU A 109 -2.35 1.13 3.72
C LEU A 109 -3.04 0.36 2.59
N ILE A 110 -3.02 -0.98 2.61
CA ILE A 110 -3.71 -1.77 1.59
C ILE A 110 -5.23 -1.57 1.67
N PHE A 111 -5.80 -1.43 2.86
CA PHE A 111 -7.23 -1.10 3.02
C PHE A 111 -7.56 0.26 2.40
N ALA A 112 -6.74 1.28 2.65
CA ALA A 112 -6.93 2.59 2.02
C ALA A 112 -6.88 2.52 0.48
N ILE A 113 -6.03 1.64 -0.08
CA ILE A 113 -6.01 1.38 -1.52
C ILE A 113 -7.33 0.74 -1.95
N LEU A 114 -7.80 -0.30 -1.26
CA LEU A 114 -9.06 -0.99 -1.59
C LEU A 114 -10.27 -0.05 -1.52
N ASP A 115 -10.34 0.81 -0.49
CA ASP A 115 -11.41 1.80 -0.33
C ASP A 115 -11.45 2.74 -1.56
N LYS A 116 -10.28 3.19 -2.03
CA LYS A 116 -10.19 4.03 -3.23
C LYS A 116 -10.50 3.31 -4.52
N LEU A 117 -10.21 2.01 -4.62
CA LEU A 117 -10.61 1.21 -5.77
C LEU A 117 -12.13 0.98 -5.82
N ASP A 118 -12.78 0.87 -4.66
CA ASP A 118 -14.23 0.81 -4.60
C ASP A 118 -14.86 2.15 -5.01
N GLU A 119 -14.31 3.28 -4.57
CA GLU A 119 -14.75 4.60 -5.05
C GLU A 119 -14.51 4.79 -6.55
N ASN A 120 -13.34 4.39 -7.06
CA ASN A 120 -12.95 4.58 -8.46
C ASN A 120 -12.00 3.49 -8.98
N LEU A 121 -12.53 2.55 -9.77
CA LEU A 121 -11.76 1.48 -10.40
C LEU A 121 -10.70 1.95 -11.41
N GLU A 122 -10.74 3.19 -11.90
CA GLU A 122 -9.68 3.73 -12.77
C GLU A 122 -8.33 3.81 -12.03
N GLU A 123 -8.35 3.92 -10.69
CA GLU A 123 -7.14 3.94 -9.87
C GLU A 123 -6.42 2.60 -9.86
N PHE A 124 -7.07 1.52 -10.29
CA PHE A 124 -6.55 0.16 -10.24
C PHE A 124 -5.24 0.03 -11.02
N ARG A 125 -5.10 0.74 -12.14
CA ARG A 125 -3.84 0.76 -12.89
C ARG A 125 -2.68 1.33 -12.07
N VAL A 126 -2.93 2.39 -11.30
CA VAL A 126 -1.89 3.03 -10.48
C VAL A 126 -1.59 2.17 -9.24
N ALA A 127 -2.62 1.61 -8.61
CA ALA A 127 -2.45 0.63 -7.52
C ALA A 127 -1.58 -0.56 -7.95
N MET A 128 -1.82 -1.12 -9.15
CA MET A 128 -1.02 -2.24 -9.67
C MET A 128 0.45 -1.86 -9.87
N LYS A 129 0.73 -0.67 -10.43
CA LYS A 129 2.12 -0.20 -10.58
C LYS A 129 2.81 -0.03 -9.22
N PHE A 130 2.10 0.46 -8.22
CA PHE A 130 2.62 0.61 -6.87
C PHE A 130 2.94 -0.77 -6.24
N LEU A 131 2.00 -1.73 -6.31
CA LEU A 131 2.21 -3.08 -5.80
C LEU A 131 3.36 -3.82 -6.52
N GLU A 132 3.49 -3.63 -7.83
CA GLU A 132 4.61 -4.16 -8.61
C GLU A 132 5.95 -3.58 -8.14
N ALA A 133 5.99 -2.28 -7.85
CA ALA A 133 7.18 -1.62 -7.32
C ALA A 133 7.56 -2.14 -5.92
N LEU A 134 6.58 -2.43 -5.04
CA LEU A 134 6.86 -3.07 -3.74
C LEU A 134 7.58 -4.40 -3.91
N ILE A 135 7.14 -5.22 -4.89
CA ILE A 135 7.84 -6.48 -5.20
C ILE A 135 9.22 -6.23 -5.79
N ALA A 136 9.38 -5.21 -6.64
CA ALA A 136 10.66 -4.92 -7.27
C ALA A 136 11.74 -4.50 -6.25
N TYR A 137 11.35 -3.76 -5.21
CA TYR A 137 12.27 -3.30 -4.17
C TYR A 137 12.56 -4.31 -3.08
N ILE A 138 11.82 -5.44 -3.02
CA ILE A 138 12.11 -6.45 -2.01
C ILE A 138 13.41 -7.20 -2.32
N LYS A 139 14.33 -7.19 -1.35
CA LYS A 139 15.64 -7.86 -1.48
C LYS A 139 15.46 -9.31 -1.90
N ARG A 140 16.34 -9.77 -2.81
CA ARG A 140 16.50 -11.19 -3.12
C ARG A 140 17.28 -11.79 -1.96
N ASP A 141 16.56 -12.42 -1.04
CA ASP A 141 17.12 -13.56 -0.29
C ASP A 141 17.57 -14.63 -1.28
#